data_AF-A0A7C6YY77-F1
#
_entry.id   AF-A0A7C6YY77-F1
#
_cell.length_a   1.000
_cell.length_b   1.000
_cell.length_c   1.000
_cell.angle_alpha   90.00
_cell.angle_beta   90.00
_cell.angle_gamma   90.00
#
_symmetry.space_group_name_H-M   'P 1'
#
loop_
_entity.id
_entity.type
_entity.pdbx_description
1 polymer ?
#
loop_
_entity_poly.entity_id
_entity_poly.type
_entity_poly.pdbx_seq_one_letter_code
_entity_poly.pdbx_strand_id
1 'polypeptide(L)'
;MNRGVIWLLIIAVVVIGLFFIFRRPGEVEEKKEEIEQKQEQMQEQPRREELASGTYSGESDRDDHGDIGSIVLQVKDGKISNVDYQEIRENNEPKGEDYPYPKALEAMQELEKQLVEKQDPDEVDDVAGATSTSNKFRTAAKRALEKAK
;
A
#
# COMPACT_ATOMS: atom_id res chain seq x y z
N MET A 1 50.36 -58.49 12.73
CA MET A 1 50.78 -57.77 11.51
C MET A 1 50.30 -56.32 11.62
N ASN A 2 51.27 -55.40 11.62
CA ASN A 2 51.26 -53.94 11.41
C ASN A 2 50.14 -53.08 12.05
N ARG A 3 50.44 -52.61 13.27
CA ARG A 3 49.67 -51.63 14.06
C ARG A 3 49.61 -50.21 13.47
N GLY A 4 50.20 -50.00 12.29
CA GLY A 4 50.30 -48.69 11.61
C GLY A 4 49.15 -48.34 10.66
N VAL A 5 48.34 -49.31 10.21
CA VAL A 5 47.25 -49.05 9.23
C VAL A 5 45.90 -48.77 9.92
N ILE A 6 45.73 -49.18 11.17
CA ILE A 6 44.47 -49.01 11.92
C ILE A 6 44.29 -47.55 12.39
N TRP A 7 45.37 -46.79 12.53
CA TRP A 7 45.33 -45.39 12.97
C TRP A 7 44.91 -44.38 11.89
N LEU A 8 44.87 -44.76 10.61
CA LEU A 8 44.53 -43.83 9.51
C LEU A 8 43.07 -43.91 9.04
N LEU A 9 42.33 -44.98 9.36
CA LEU A 9 40.91 -45.10 9.00
C LEU A 9 39.94 -44.56 10.07
N ILE A 10 40.43 -44.22 11.27
CA ILE A 10 39.59 -43.61 12.32
C ILE A 10 39.54 -42.08 12.21
N ILE A 11 40.56 -41.44 11.61
CA ILE A 11 40.63 -39.96 11.56
C ILE A 11 39.69 -39.38 10.47
N ALA A 12 39.37 -40.12 9.40
CA ALA A 12 38.49 -39.60 8.34
C ALA A 12 36.97 -39.64 8.68
N VAL A 13 36.53 -40.45 9.65
CA VAL A 13 35.11 -40.49 10.08
C VAL A 13 34.86 -39.60 11.30
N VAL A 14 35.90 -39.25 12.07
CA VAL A 14 35.77 -38.41 13.27
C VAL A 14 35.67 -36.91 12.94
N VAL A 15 36.13 -36.42 11.78
CA VAL A 15 35.94 -35.01 11.40
C VAL A 15 34.51 -34.71 10.95
N ILE A 16 33.79 -35.69 10.40
CA ILE A 16 32.36 -35.55 10.06
C ILE A 16 31.48 -35.83 11.30
N GLY A 17 31.93 -36.70 12.22
CA GLY A 17 31.23 -36.99 13.49
C GLY A 17 31.40 -35.94 14.60
N LEU A 18 32.50 -35.18 14.63
CA LEU A 18 32.73 -34.09 15.59
C LEU A 18 32.24 -32.71 15.11
N PHE A 19 31.69 -32.61 13.91
CA PHE A 19 30.90 -31.43 13.52
C PHE A 19 29.43 -31.53 13.98
N PHE A 20 29.01 -32.69 14.48
CA PHE A 20 27.64 -32.93 14.97
C PHE A 20 27.48 -32.90 16.50
N ILE A 21 28.54 -32.65 17.29
CA ILE A 21 28.47 -32.61 18.77
C ILE A 21 28.86 -31.22 19.33
N PHE A 22 28.72 -30.17 18.52
CA PHE A 22 28.75 -28.79 19.04
C PHE A 22 27.69 -27.91 18.37
N ARG A 23 26.48 -28.45 18.16
CA ARG A 23 25.31 -27.59 17.97
C ARG A 23 25.06 -26.90 19.30
N ARG A 24 25.53 -25.65 19.42
CA ARG A 24 25.40 -24.81 20.60
C ARG A 24 23.91 -24.79 20.99
N PRO A 25 23.50 -25.32 22.16
CA PRO A 25 22.09 -25.48 22.50
C PRO A 25 21.29 -24.17 22.44
N GLY A 26 21.96 -23.01 22.59
CA GLY A 26 21.34 -21.68 22.50
C GLY A 26 21.03 -21.18 21.09
N GLU A 27 21.58 -21.74 20.00
CA GLU A 27 21.33 -21.22 18.64
C GLU A 27 19.90 -21.53 18.15
N VAL A 28 19.32 -22.63 18.62
CA VAL A 28 17.93 -23.02 18.29
C VAL A 28 16.93 -22.20 19.09
N GLU A 29 17.30 -21.87 20.32
CA GLU A 29 16.48 -21.11 21.26
C GLU A 29 16.45 -19.63 20.87
N GLU A 30 17.60 -19.05 20.54
CA GLU A 30 17.73 -17.67 20.02
C GLU A 30 16.96 -17.49 18.69
N LYS A 31 17.05 -18.47 17.79
CA LYS A 31 16.28 -18.44 16.53
C LYS A 31 14.78 -18.62 16.74
N LYS A 32 14.37 -19.38 17.76
CA LYS A 32 12.96 -19.56 18.09
C LYS A 32 12.39 -18.30 18.73
N GLU A 33 13.13 -17.66 19.64
CA GLU A 33 12.78 -16.35 20.21
C GLU A 33 12.71 -15.26 19.14
N GLU A 34 13.64 -15.23 18.19
CA GLU A 34 13.60 -14.29 17.06
C GLU A 34 12.38 -14.50 16.16
N ILE A 35 12.00 -15.77 15.90
CA ILE A 35 10.81 -16.11 15.11
C ILE A 35 9.52 -15.74 15.88
N GLU A 36 9.48 -15.99 17.19
CA GLU A 36 8.33 -15.72 18.05
C GLU A 36 8.11 -14.22 18.22
N GLN A 37 9.18 -13.44 18.44
CA GLN A 37 9.14 -11.97 18.43
C GLN A 37 8.73 -11.40 17.08
N LYS A 38 9.22 -11.98 15.97
CA LYS A 38 8.82 -11.55 14.62
C LYS A 38 7.36 -11.88 14.32
N GLN A 39 6.83 -12.98 14.87
CA GLN A 39 5.42 -13.36 14.74
C GLN A 39 4.52 -12.47 15.60
N GLU A 40 4.91 -12.14 16.83
CA GLU A 40 4.19 -11.18 17.68
C GLU A 40 4.19 -9.77 17.06
N GLN A 41 5.34 -9.28 16.56
CA GLN A 41 5.41 -8.01 15.83
C GLN A 41 4.54 -7.98 14.56
N MET A 42 4.32 -9.13 13.92
CA MET A 42 3.48 -9.24 12.71
C MET A 42 1.99 -9.35 13.06
N GLN A 43 1.65 -9.76 14.29
CA GLN A 43 0.28 -9.84 14.81
C GLN A 43 -0.16 -8.55 15.53
N GLU A 44 0.77 -7.72 16.00
CA GLU A 44 0.50 -6.48 16.72
C GLU A 44 0.50 -5.22 15.82
N GLN A 45 0.68 -5.40 14.50
CA GLN A 45 0.29 -4.37 13.54
C GLN A 45 -1.22 -4.17 13.67
N PRO A 46 -1.72 -2.92 13.86
CA PRO A 46 -3.16 -2.69 13.83
C PRO A 46 -3.66 -3.28 12.51
N ARG A 47 -4.65 -4.18 12.58
CA ARG A 47 -5.39 -4.63 11.40
C ARG A 47 -6.00 -3.35 10.82
N ARG A 48 -5.28 -2.69 9.91
CA ARG A 48 -5.83 -1.63 9.08
C ARG A 48 -7.13 -2.22 8.57
N GLU A 49 -8.25 -1.54 8.79
CA GLU A 49 -9.51 -1.93 8.16
C GLU A 49 -9.19 -2.17 6.69
N GLU A 50 -9.19 -3.44 6.29
CA GLU A 50 -8.65 -3.86 5.02
C GLU A 50 -9.69 -3.46 3.98
N LEU A 51 -9.31 -2.57 3.06
CA LEU A 51 -10.24 -2.09 2.05
C LEU A 51 -10.75 -3.28 1.23
N ALA A 52 -12.06 -3.48 1.24
CA ALA A 52 -12.72 -4.48 0.43
C ALA A 52 -12.47 -4.19 -1.06
N SER A 53 -12.18 -5.24 -1.82
CA SER A 53 -12.01 -5.11 -3.26
C SER A 53 -13.36 -4.79 -3.92
N GLY A 54 -13.36 -3.83 -4.83
CA GLY A 54 -14.61 -3.34 -5.42
C GLY A 54 -14.43 -2.05 -6.20
N THR A 55 -15.56 -1.52 -6.68
CA THR A 55 -15.62 -0.19 -7.31
C THR A 55 -16.48 0.71 -6.43
N TYR A 56 -15.94 1.85 -6.03
CA TYR A 56 -16.56 2.74 -5.07
C TYR A 56 -16.62 4.16 -5.61
N SER A 57 -17.77 4.80 -5.50
CA SER A 57 -17.95 6.19 -5.93
C SER A 57 -18.07 7.15 -4.76
N GLY A 58 -17.65 8.39 -4.95
CA GLY A 58 -17.76 9.45 -3.98
C GLY A 58 -17.95 10.80 -4.66
N GLU A 59 -18.65 11.71 -3.98
CA GLU A 59 -18.88 13.08 -4.45
C GLU A 59 -18.46 14.05 -3.36
N SER A 60 -17.84 15.14 -3.74
CA SER A 60 -17.55 16.26 -2.84
C SER A 60 -18.79 17.13 -2.62
N ASP A 61 -18.65 18.11 -1.73
CA ASP A 61 -19.66 19.15 -1.58
C ASP A 61 -19.67 20.06 -2.81
N ARG A 62 -20.83 20.64 -3.06
CA ARG A 62 -21.00 21.65 -4.11
C ARG A 62 -20.26 22.93 -3.72
N ASP A 63 -19.45 23.47 -4.63
CA ASP A 63 -18.76 24.74 -4.42
C ASP A 63 -19.66 25.96 -4.75
N ASP A 64 -19.11 27.17 -4.57
CA ASP A 64 -19.83 28.43 -4.79
C ASP A 64 -20.29 28.64 -6.25
N HIS A 65 -19.74 27.88 -7.20
CA HIS A 65 -20.14 27.90 -8.62
C HIS A 65 -21.16 26.82 -8.95
N GLY A 66 -21.54 25.99 -7.99
CA GLY A 66 -22.46 24.89 -8.22
C GLY A 66 -21.77 23.60 -8.69
N ASP A 67 -20.44 23.59 -8.80
CA ASP A 67 -19.67 22.47 -9.29
C ASP A 67 -19.42 21.45 -8.17
N ILE A 68 -19.39 20.16 -8.52
CA ILE A 68 -18.99 19.06 -7.62
C ILE A 68 -17.83 18.28 -8.24
N GLY A 69 -16.97 17.71 -7.40
CA GLY A 69 -16.03 16.65 -7.79
C GLY A 69 -16.65 15.27 -7.59
N SER A 70 -16.58 14.42 -8.61
CA SER A 70 -17.08 13.03 -8.63
C SER A 70 -15.91 12.09 -8.90
N ILE A 71 -15.75 11.05 -8.08
CA ILE A 71 -14.67 10.09 -8.17
C ILE A 71 -15.19 8.65 -8.23
N VAL A 72 -14.51 7.80 -8.99
CA VAL A 72 -14.67 6.35 -8.99
C VAL A 72 -13.32 5.71 -8.69
N LEU A 73 -13.26 4.92 -7.62
CA LEU A 73 -12.09 4.16 -7.17
C LEU A 73 -12.27 2.68 -7.48
N GLN A 74 -11.23 2.03 -8.01
CA GLN A 74 -11.14 0.57 -8.03
C GLN A 74 -10.16 0.09 -6.97
N VAL A 75 -10.66 -0.65 -5.99
CA VAL A 75 -9.83 -1.28 -4.95
C VAL A 75 -9.60 -2.75 -5.30
N LYS A 76 -8.36 -3.21 -5.21
CA LYS A 76 -7.94 -4.59 -5.38
C LYS A 76 -6.90 -4.94 -4.33
N ASP A 77 -7.09 -6.06 -3.63
CA ASP A 77 -6.15 -6.57 -2.62
C ASP A 77 -5.78 -5.50 -1.57
N GLY A 78 -6.79 -4.77 -1.08
CA GLY A 78 -6.61 -3.71 -0.09
C GLY A 78 -5.97 -2.42 -0.60
N LYS A 79 -5.80 -2.26 -1.93
CA LYS A 79 -5.13 -1.11 -2.55
C LYS A 79 -5.97 -0.44 -3.61
N ILE A 80 -5.86 0.88 -3.73
CA ILE A 80 -6.41 1.67 -4.83
C ILE A 80 -5.60 1.34 -6.08
N SER A 81 -6.24 0.68 -7.04
CA SER A 81 -5.64 0.23 -8.30
C SER A 81 -5.92 1.18 -9.47
N ASN A 82 -6.99 1.97 -9.38
CA ASN A 82 -7.38 2.95 -10.39
C ASN A 82 -8.25 4.04 -9.76
N VAL A 83 -8.15 5.24 -10.30
CA VAL A 83 -8.90 6.43 -9.92
C VAL A 83 -9.37 7.10 -11.20
N ASP A 84 -10.66 7.39 -11.29
CA ASP A 84 -11.28 8.21 -12.34
C ASP A 84 -11.97 9.38 -11.65
N TYR A 85 -11.55 10.60 -11.94
CA TYR A 85 -12.06 11.81 -11.33
C TYR A 85 -12.47 12.84 -12.36
N GLN A 86 -13.66 13.42 -12.15
CA GLN A 86 -14.18 14.51 -12.95
C GLN A 86 -14.84 15.57 -12.05
N GLU A 87 -14.81 16.82 -12.49
CA GLU A 87 -15.70 17.83 -11.92
C GLU A 87 -16.93 17.98 -12.80
N ILE A 88 -18.11 17.92 -12.17
CA ILE A 88 -19.41 18.14 -12.79
C ILE A 88 -19.83 19.57 -12.51
N ARG A 89 -20.19 20.30 -13.56
CA ARG A 89 -20.67 21.68 -13.51
C ARG A 89 -22.10 21.74 -12.94
N GLU A 90 -22.56 22.92 -12.56
CA GLU A 90 -23.94 23.14 -12.10
C GLU A 90 -25.00 22.60 -13.09
N ASN A 91 -24.73 22.67 -14.40
CA ASN A 91 -25.61 22.17 -15.45
C ASN A 91 -25.59 20.62 -15.62
N ASN A 92 -24.90 19.90 -14.73
CA ASN A 92 -24.67 18.45 -14.75
C ASN A 92 -23.80 17.94 -15.91
N GLU A 93 -23.03 18.81 -16.57
CA GLU A 93 -22.03 18.40 -17.55
C GLU A 93 -20.64 18.30 -16.92
N PRO A 94 -19.83 17.28 -17.28
CA PRO A 94 -18.45 17.23 -16.84
C PRO A 94 -17.64 18.40 -17.42
N LYS A 95 -16.64 18.86 -16.69
CA LYS A 95 -15.62 19.76 -17.23
C LYS A 95 -14.78 18.99 -18.26
N GLY A 96 -15.07 19.21 -19.53
CA GLY A 96 -14.33 18.65 -20.66
C GLY A 96 -13.32 19.63 -21.26
N GLU A 97 -12.83 19.29 -22.45
CA GLU A 97 -11.86 20.09 -23.22
C GLU A 97 -12.34 21.50 -23.57
N ASP A 98 -13.66 21.72 -23.57
CA ASP A 98 -14.31 23.01 -23.77
C ASP A 98 -14.15 23.96 -22.55
N TYR A 99 -13.69 23.44 -21.41
CA TYR A 99 -13.57 24.23 -20.19
C TYR A 99 -12.48 25.31 -20.34
N PRO A 100 -12.78 26.59 -20.05
CA PRO A 100 -11.86 27.71 -20.31
C PRO A 100 -10.60 27.73 -19.44
N TYR A 101 -10.49 26.83 -18.46
CA TYR A 101 -9.33 26.74 -17.56
C TYR A 101 -8.65 25.38 -17.64
N PRO A 102 -7.69 25.19 -18.58
CA PRO A 102 -7.02 23.90 -18.81
C PRO A 102 -6.31 23.33 -17.58
N LYS A 103 -5.82 24.20 -16.70
CA LYS A 103 -5.15 23.81 -15.45
C LYS A 103 -6.03 22.96 -14.53
N ALA A 104 -7.36 23.13 -14.56
CA ALA A 104 -8.24 22.26 -13.80
C ALA A 104 -8.21 20.82 -14.34
N LEU A 105 -8.20 20.66 -15.66
CA LEU A 105 -8.15 19.34 -16.32
C LEU A 105 -6.79 18.66 -16.07
N GLU A 106 -5.70 19.41 -16.18
CA GLU A 106 -4.35 18.92 -15.85
C GLU A 106 -4.25 18.50 -14.37
N ALA A 107 -4.85 19.27 -13.47
CA ALA A 107 -4.87 18.96 -12.04
C ALA A 107 -5.61 17.65 -11.74
N MET A 108 -6.75 17.38 -12.40
CA MET A 108 -7.50 16.13 -12.21
C MET A 108 -6.62 14.91 -12.49
N GLN A 109 -5.93 14.90 -13.62
CA GLN A 109 -5.03 13.80 -14.02
C GLN A 109 -3.84 13.63 -13.06
N GLU A 110 -3.30 14.73 -12.53
CA GLU A 110 -2.21 14.68 -11.57
C GLU A 110 -2.67 14.13 -10.22
N LEU A 111 -3.85 14.55 -9.74
CA LEU A 111 -4.42 14.08 -8.48
C LEU A 111 -4.76 12.59 -8.52
N GLU A 112 -5.26 12.08 -9.64
CA GLU A 112 -5.49 10.64 -9.84
C GLU A 112 -4.20 9.83 -9.64
N LYS A 113 -3.10 10.26 -10.28
CA LYS A 113 -1.79 9.61 -10.14
C LYS A 113 -1.29 9.66 -8.70
N GLN A 114 -1.40 10.82 -8.05
CA GLN A 114 -0.99 10.97 -6.66
C GLN A 114 -1.78 10.04 -5.73
N LEU A 115 -3.09 9.89 -5.92
CA LEU A 115 -3.88 9.00 -5.05
C LEU A 115 -3.54 7.52 -5.28
N VAL A 116 -3.27 7.11 -6.52
CA VAL A 116 -2.77 5.76 -6.80
C VAL A 116 -1.38 5.54 -6.17
N GLU A 117 -0.51 6.53 -6.16
CA GLU A 117 0.82 6.41 -5.54
C GLU A 117 0.76 6.40 -4.01
N LYS A 118 0.04 7.37 -3.43
CA LYS A 118 0.05 7.64 -1.99
C LYS A 118 -0.92 6.76 -1.22
N GLN A 119 -1.96 6.22 -1.88
CA GLN A 119 -2.99 5.35 -1.28
C GLN A 119 -3.79 6.00 -0.13
N ASP A 120 -3.61 7.30 0.10
CA ASP A 120 -4.25 8.06 1.17
C ASP A 120 -4.65 9.45 0.63
N PRO A 121 -5.95 9.80 0.62
CA PRO A 121 -6.40 11.13 0.23
C PRO A 121 -5.79 12.27 1.05
N ASP A 122 -5.45 12.06 2.32
CA ASP A 122 -4.87 13.11 3.17
C ASP A 122 -3.42 13.46 2.81
N GLU A 123 -2.73 12.54 2.12
CA GLU A 123 -1.35 12.74 1.66
C GLU A 123 -1.30 13.37 0.26
N VAL A 124 -2.43 13.50 -0.45
CA VAL A 124 -2.49 14.09 -1.80
C VAL A 124 -2.22 15.60 -1.73
N ASP A 125 -1.22 16.06 -2.48
CA ASP A 125 -0.76 17.45 -2.50
C ASP A 125 -1.72 18.33 -3.31
N ASP A 126 -1.72 19.61 -2.98
CA ASP A 126 -2.41 20.61 -3.78
C ASP A 126 -1.71 20.86 -5.13
N VAL A 127 -2.50 21.00 -6.19
CA VAL A 127 -1.99 21.43 -7.50
C VAL A 127 -2.06 22.95 -7.57
N ALA A 128 -0.92 23.60 -7.81
CA ALA A 128 -0.82 25.06 -7.84
C ALA A 128 -1.75 25.68 -8.89
N GLY A 129 -2.63 26.57 -8.46
CA GLY A 129 -3.67 27.17 -9.32
C GLY A 129 -4.92 26.32 -9.50
N ALA A 130 -5.04 25.19 -8.80
CA ALA A 130 -6.21 24.31 -8.81
C ALA A 130 -6.57 23.79 -7.40
N THR A 131 -6.32 24.59 -6.36
CA THR A 131 -6.57 24.21 -4.95
C THR A 131 -8.03 23.80 -4.69
N SER A 132 -9.01 24.44 -5.33
CA SER A 132 -10.43 24.02 -5.24
C SER A 132 -10.64 22.60 -5.78
N THR A 133 -9.98 22.26 -6.89
CA THR A 133 -10.00 20.91 -7.47
C THR A 133 -9.35 19.90 -6.53
N SER A 134 -8.19 20.21 -5.95
CA SER A 134 -7.53 19.35 -4.96
C SER A 134 -8.41 19.08 -3.72
N ASN A 135 -9.11 20.09 -3.21
CA ASN A 135 -10.02 19.95 -2.07
C ASN A 135 -11.24 19.08 -2.39
N LYS A 136 -11.86 19.29 -3.56
CA LYS A 136 -12.99 18.47 -4.02
C LYS A 136 -12.57 17.03 -4.24
N PHE A 137 -11.41 16.80 -4.87
CA PHE A 137 -10.82 15.48 -5.07
C PHE A 137 -10.65 14.72 -3.75
N ARG A 138 -9.97 15.32 -2.75
CA ARG A 138 -9.76 14.68 -1.44
C ARG A 138 -11.08 14.33 -0.75
N THR A 139 -12.05 15.24 -0.78
CA THR A 139 -13.37 15.02 -0.17
C THR A 139 -14.10 13.84 -0.83
N ALA A 140 -14.14 13.81 -2.17
CA ALA A 140 -14.76 12.73 -2.93
C ALA A 140 -14.05 11.39 -2.68
N ALA A 141 -12.71 11.38 -2.69
CA ALA A 141 -11.90 10.18 -2.46
C ALA A 141 -12.13 9.57 -1.08
N LYS A 142 -12.15 10.40 -0.02
CA LYS A 142 -12.48 9.95 1.34
C LYS A 142 -13.86 9.31 1.39
N ARG A 143 -14.88 9.96 0.81
CA ARG A 143 -16.25 9.43 0.78
C ARG A 143 -16.38 8.12 0.00
N ALA A 144 -15.57 7.93 -1.04
CA ALA A 144 -15.49 6.67 -1.77
C ALA A 144 -14.81 5.58 -0.92
N LEU A 145 -13.69 5.88 -0.27
CA LEU A 145 -12.95 4.94 0.58
C LEU A 145 -13.71 4.54 1.84
N GLU A 146 -14.50 5.42 2.43
CA GLU A 146 -15.37 5.06 3.57
C GLU A 146 -16.36 3.94 3.21
N LYS A 147 -16.76 3.82 1.94
CA LYS A 147 -17.64 2.74 1.46
C LYS A 147 -16.90 1.42 1.21
N ALA A 148 -15.57 1.46 1.18
CA ALA A 148 -14.71 0.31 0.96
C ALA A 148 -14.22 -0.34 2.27
N LYS A 149 -14.50 0.28 3.42
CA LYS A 149 -14.26 -0.28 4.76
C LYS A 149 -15.39 -1.24 5.13
#